data_AF-A0A7L1L2I0-F1
#
_entry.id   AF-A0A7L1L2I0-F1
#
_cell.length_a   1.000
_cell.length_b   1.000
_cell.length_c   1.000
_cell.angle_alpha   90.00
_cell.angle_beta   90.00
_cell.angle_gamma   90.00
#
_symmetry.space_group_name_H-M   'P 1'
#
loop_
_entity.id
_entity.type
_entity.pdbx_description
1 polymer ?
#
loop_
_entity_poly.entity_id
_entity_poly.type
_entity_poly.pdbx_seq_one_letter_code
_entity_poly.pdbx_strand_id
1 'polypeptide(L)'
;DRESPCHVKLLRSQKVVYISCGEEHTAVLTKSGGVFTFGAGSCGQLGHDSMNDEVNPRRVLELMGSEVSQIACGRHHTLAFVPSSGMIYAFGCGTRGQLGTGHTCNVKCPSPVKGHWAAHNGQLSGKPDACKYHIVKHIFSGGDQTFVLCSEYE
;
A
#
# COMPACT_ATOMS: atom_id res chain seq x y z
N ASP A 1 -15.85 19.91 -8.48
CA ASP A 1 -14.62 20.35 -7.80
C ASP A 1 -14.87 21.41 -6.74
N ARG A 2 -13.83 21.66 -5.92
CA ARG A 2 -13.75 22.78 -4.98
C ARG A 2 -12.70 23.75 -5.51
N GLU A 3 -13.04 25.02 -5.59
CA GLU A 3 -12.17 26.05 -6.20
C GLU A 3 -11.07 26.56 -5.25
N SER A 4 -11.08 26.10 -4.00
CA SER A 4 -10.09 26.47 -2.98
C SER A 4 -9.82 25.28 -2.05
N PRO A 5 -8.65 25.26 -1.38
CA PRO A 5 -8.32 24.23 -0.41
C PRO A 5 -9.41 24.10 0.67
N CYS A 6 -9.98 22.90 0.80
CA CYS A 6 -11.02 22.63 1.79
C CYS A 6 -10.58 21.54 2.77
N HIS A 7 -10.95 21.70 4.03
CA HIS A 7 -10.66 20.70 5.05
C HIS A 7 -11.45 19.42 4.82
N VAL A 8 -10.75 18.29 4.72
CA VAL A 8 -11.33 16.95 4.66
C VAL A 8 -11.81 16.53 6.05
N LYS A 9 -13.03 16.96 6.42
CA LYS A 9 -13.58 16.83 7.78
C LYS A 9 -13.55 15.41 8.36
N LEU A 10 -13.66 14.39 7.51
CA LEU A 10 -13.65 12.98 7.93
C LEU A 10 -12.30 12.51 8.48
N LEU A 11 -11.21 13.22 8.15
CA LEU A 11 -9.87 12.92 8.65
C LEU A 11 -9.47 13.81 9.85
N ARG A 12 -10.35 14.68 10.34
CA ARG A 12 -10.02 15.68 11.38
C ARG A 12 -9.48 15.09 12.69
N SER A 13 -9.91 13.87 13.03
CA SER A 13 -9.48 13.15 14.24
C SER A 13 -8.25 12.28 14.00
N GLN A 14 -7.81 12.17 12.76
CA GLN A 14 -6.67 11.35 12.36
C GLN A 14 -5.41 12.22 12.35
N LYS A 15 -4.35 11.75 13.01
CA LYS A 15 -3.04 12.37 12.90
C LYS A 15 -2.38 11.94 11.58
N VAL A 16 -2.75 12.59 10.48
CA VAL A 16 -2.19 12.35 9.15
C VAL A 16 -0.72 12.77 9.11
N VAL A 17 0.15 11.91 8.56
CA VAL A 17 1.59 12.16 8.45
C VAL A 17 2.11 12.07 7.03
N TYR A 18 1.38 11.42 6.12
CA TYR A 18 1.77 11.30 4.73
C TYR A 18 0.55 11.10 3.83
N ILE A 19 0.65 11.56 2.59
CA ILE A 19 -0.38 11.40 1.54
C ILE A 19 0.34 10.98 0.27
N SER A 20 -0.28 10.06 -0.48
CA SER A 20 0.16 9.65 -1.81
C SER A 20 -1.03 9.68 -2.76
N CYS A 21 -0.82 10.15 -3.98
CA CYS A 21 -1.88 10.28 -4.98
C CYS A 21 -1.53 9.45 -6.22
N GLY A 22 -2.50 8.69 -6.73
CA GLY A 22 -2.43 8.11 -8.06
C GLY A 22 -3.09 9.01 -9.10
N GLU A 23 -3.56 8.43 -10.21
CA GLU A 23 -4.22 9.21 -11.27
C GLU A 23 -5.55 9.82 -10.79
N GLU A 24 -6.39 9.00 -10.16
CA GLU A 24 -7.73 9.41 -9.69
C GLU A 24 -8.05 8.94 -8.27
N HIS A 25 -7.04 8.53 -7.50
CA HIS A 25 -7.23 8.09 -6.11
C HIS A 25 -6.18 8.69 -5.17
N THR A 26 -6.53 8.77 -3.89
CA THR A 26 -5.67 9.26 -2.81
C THR A 26 -5.57 8.20 -1.72
N ALA A 27 -4.35 7.98 -1.24
CA ALA A 27 -4.06 7.21 -0.04
C ALA A 27 -3.49 8.14 1.04
N VAL A 28 -3.93 7.93 2.28
CA VAL A 28 -3.55 8.73 3.44
C VAL A 28 -3.02 7.81 4.51
N LEU A 29 -1.86 8.16 5.06
CA LEU A 29 -1.22 7.46 6.16
C LEU A 29 -1.28 8.29 7.44
N THR A 30 -1.67 7.64 8.53
CA THR A 30 -1.73 8.23 9.86
C THR A 30 -0.53 7.82 10.72
N LYS A 31 -0.23 8.60 11.76
CA LYS A 31 0.87 8.32 12.70
C LYS A 31 0.72 6.95 13.39
N SER A 32 -0.51 6.46 13.57
CA SER A 32 -0.78 5.15 14.17
C SER A 32 -0.75 4.01 13.15
N GLY A 33 -0.25 4.24 11.93
CA GLY A 33 -0.18 3.25 10.86
C GLY A 33 -1.49 2.91 10.17
N GLY A 34 -2.56 3.67 10.45
CA GLY A 34 -3.83 3.50 9.75
C GLY A 34 -3.78 4.09 8.34
N VAL A 35 -4.33 3.36 7.36
CA VAL A 35 -4.43 3.76 5.95
C VAL A 35 -5.88 4.05 5.57
N PHE A 36 -6.10 5.18 4.92
CA PHE A 36 -7.38 5.59 4.34
C PHE A 36 -7.21 5.81 2.85
N THR A 37 -8.19 5.39 2.05
CA THR A 37 -8.19 5.56 0.60
C THR A 37 -9.54 6.08 0.11
N PHE A 38 -9.53 6.87 -0.95
CA PHE A 38 -10.71 7.43 -1.60
C PHE A 38 -10.40 7.89 -3.03
N GLY A 39 -11.42 8.14 -3.83
CA GLY A 39 -11.35 8.43 -5.26
C GLY A 39 -11.85 7.26 -6.12
N ALA A 40 -11.28 7.10 -7.32
CA ALA A 40 -11.64 6.04 -8.24
C ALA A 40 -11.25 4.65 -7.69
N GLY A 41 -12.15 3.68 -7.81
CA GLY A 41 -11.98 2.32 -7.31
C GLY A 41 -12.10 1.22 -8.36
N SER A 42 -12.31 1.56 -9.64
CA SER A 42 -12.61 0.63 -10.73
C SER A 42 -11.60 -0.52 -10.94
N CYS A 43 -10.34 -0.35 -10.51
CA CYS A 43 -9.31 -1.38 -10.57
C CYS A 43 -9.06 -2.07 -9.21
N GLY A 44 -9.77 -1.67 -8.14
CA GLY A 44 -9.54 -2.13 -6.77
C GLY A 44 -8.47 -1.34 -6.01
N GLN A 45 -8.00 -0.20 -6.54
CA GLN A 45 -6.87 0.57 -6.01
C GLN A 45 -7.10 1.20 -4.64
N LEU A 46 -8.34 1.12 -4.15
CA LEU A 46 -8.72 1.57 -2.81
C LEU A 46 -8.59 0.47 -1.75
N GLY A 47 -8.59 -0.81 -2.12
CA GLY A 47 -8.36 -1.91 -1.17
C GLY A 47 -9.54 -2.26 -0.25
N HIS A 48 -10.77 -1.90 -0.65
CA HIS A 48 -11.98 -2.07 0.18
C HIS A 48 -12.80 -3.33 -0.13
N ASP A 49 -12.18 -4.35 -0.74
CA ASP A 49 -12.85 -5.55 -1.27
C ASP A 49 -13.98 -5.22 -2.27
N SER A 50 -13.81 -4.11 -2.99
CA SER A 50 -14.77 -3.59 -3.94
C SER A 50 -14.06 -2.89 -5.11
N MET A 51 -14.78 -2.72 -6.21
CA MET A 51 -14.36 -1.93 -7.37
C MET A 51 -15.13 -0.61 -7.50
N ASN A 52 -15.84 -0.21 -6.44
CA ASN A 52 -16.60 1.04 -6.42
C ASN A 52 -15.70 2.23 -6.07
N ASP A 53 -16.06 3.38 -6.60
CA ASP A 53 -15.48 4.66 -6.21
C ASP A 53 -15.90 5.01 -4.77
N GLU A 54 -15.00 5.68 -4.05
CA GLU A 54 -15.27 6.18 -2.70
C GLU A 54 -15.10 7.69 -2.70
N VAL A 55 -16.20 8.42 -2.54
CA VAL A 55 -16.18 9.90 -2.52
C VAL A 55 -15.49 10.43 -1.26
N ASN A 56 -15.46 9.62 -0.21
CA ASN A 56 -14.99 10.00 1.12
C ASN A 56 -13.85 9.09 1.58
N PRO A 57 -12.88 9.60 2.37
CA PRO A 57 -11.85 8.77 2.98
C PRO A 57 -12.44 7.60 3.75
N ARG A 58 -12.13 6.38 3.32
CA ARG A 58 -12.52 5.14 3.96
C ARG A 58 -11.29 4.39 4.42
N ARG A 59 -11.33 3.84 5.64
CA ARG A 59 -10.22 3.04 6.18
C ARG A 59 -10.11 1.71 5.45
N VAL A 60 -8.89 1.33 5.07
CA VAL A 60 -8.59 0.00 4.51
C VAL A 60 -8.57 -1.02 5.65
N LEU A 61 -9.64 -1.79 5.79
CA LEU A 61 -9.85 -2.66 6.96
C LEU A 61 -8.88 -3.84 7.02
N GLU A 62 -8.45 -4.38 5.89
CA GLU A 62 -7.51 -5.52 5.87
C GLU A 62 -6.11 -5.17 6.39
N LEU A 63 -5.75 -3.89 6.39
CA LEU A 63 -4.50 -3.41 7.01
C LEU A 63 -4.67 -3.04 8.49
N MET A 64 -5.86 -3.22 9.05
CA MET A 64 -6.12 -2.88 10.44
C MET A 64 -5.40 -3.86 11.38
N GLY A 65 -4.76 -3.33 12.42
CA GLY A 65 -3.91 -4.11 13.33
C GLY A 65 -2.44 -4.17 12.90
N SER A 66 -2.14 -3.82 11.65
CA SER A 66 -0.77 -3.60 11.17
C SER A 66 -0.35 -2.15 11.38
N GLU A 67 0.93 -1.93 11.67
CA GLU A 67 1.54 -0.61 11.70
C GLU A 67 2.15 -0.31 10.33
N VAL A 68 1.35 0.26 9.42
CA VAL A 68 1.86 0.69 8.11
C VAL A 68 2.79 1.90 8.31
N SER A 69 3.97 1.89 7.71
CA SER A 69 4.91 3.01 7.82
C SER A 69 5.12 3.77 6.51
N GLN A 70 4.77 3.16 5.37
CA GLN A 70 4.90 3.78 4.05
C GLN A 70 3.74 3.38 3.17
N ILE A 71 3.32 4.32 2.32
CA ILE A 71 2.36 4.11 1.24
C ILE A 71 2.93 4.70 -0.05
N ALA A 72 2.61 4.09 -1.19
CA ALA A 72 2.95 4.63 -2.51
C ALA A 72 1.80 4.33 -3.49
N CYS A 73 1.45 5.30 -4.32
CA CYS A 73 0.42 5.16 -5.34
C CYS A 73 1.08 5.22 -6.71
N GLY A 74 0.79 4.23 -7.55
CA GLY A 74 0.98 4.37 -8.99
C GLY A 74 -0.28 4.93 -9.64
N ARG A 75 -0.42 4.73 -10.95
CA ARG A 75 -1.57 5.21 -11.72
C ARG A 75 -2.89 4.66 -11.16
N HIS A 76 -3.00 3.33 -11.12
CA HIS A 76 -4.18 2.59 -10.69
C HIS A 76 -3.87 1.52 -9.63
N HIS A 77 -2.83 1.67 -8.83
CA HIS A 77 -2.49 0.73 -7.77
C HIS A 77 -1.88 1.43 -6.56
N THR A 78 -1.97 0.78 -5.41
CA THR A 78 -1.47 1.27 -4.12
C THR A 78 -0.61 0.20 -3.47
N LEU A 79 0.48 0.63 -2.85
CA LEU A 79 1.35 -0.17 -2.00
C LEU A 79 1.27 0.30 -0.55
N ALA A 80 1.44 -0.62 0.39
CA ALA A 80 1.59 -0.35 1.81
C ALA A 80 2.67 -1.25 2.42
N PHE A 81 3.59 -0.68 3.18
CA PHE A 81 4.67 -1.43 3.84
C PHE A 81 4.46 -1.51 5.36
N VAL A 82 4.61 -2.71 5.91
CA VAL A 82 4.47 -3.03 7.34
C VAL A 82 5.83 -3.49 7.88
N PRO A 83 6.60 -2.62 8.58
CA PRO A 83 7.96 -2.95 9.01
C PRO A 83 8.07 -4.10 10.01
N SER A 84 7.06 -4.27 10.86
CA SER A 84 7.05 -5.29 11.91
C SER A 84 7.03 -6.72 11.36
N SER A 85 6.48 -6.91 10.17
CA SER A 85 6.49 -8.19 9.45
C SER A 85 7.43 -8.19 8.24
N GLY A 86 7.92 -7.04 7.81
CA GLY A 86 8.65 -6.88 6.55
C GLY A 86 7.75 -6.91 5.32
N MET A 87 6.45 -7.15 5.48
CA MET A 87 5.53 -7.38 4.38
C MET A 87 5.22 -6.09 3.63
N ILE A 88 5.22 -6.18 2.30
CA ILE A 88 4.64 -5.19 1.40
C ILE A 88 3.32 -5.75 0.91
N TYR A 89 2.27 -4.95 0.98
CA TYR A 89 0.96 -5.23 0.40
C TYR A 89 0.73 -4.37 -0.83
N ALA A 90 0.11 -4.94 -1.85
CA ALA A 90 -0.26 -4.27 -3.08
C ALA A 90 -1.73 -4.55 -3.40
N PHE A 91 -2.43 -3.54 -3.94
CA PHE A 91 -3.81 -3.65 -4.39
C PHE A 91 -4.10 -2.65 -5.52
N GLY A 92 -5.09 -2.95 -6.34
CA GLY A 92 -5.46 -2.21 -7.54
C GLY A 92 -5.19 -2.97 -8.83
N CYS A 93 -4.88 -2.21 -9.88
CA CYS A 93 -4.59 -2.71 -11.20
C CYS A 93 -3.34 -3.58 -11.17
N GLY A 94 -3.46 -4.81 -11.66
CA GLY A 94 -2.35 -5.76 -11.78
C GLY A 94 -2.13 -6.29 -13.20
N THR A 95 -2.80 -5.72 -14.20
CA THR A 95 -2.78 -6.19 -15.59
C THR A 95 -1.39 -6.17 -16.25
N ARG A 96 -0.45 -5.38 -15.71
CA ARG A 96 0.96 -5.33 -16.14
C ARG A 96 1.92 -5.97 -15.15
N GLY A 97 1.41 -6.64 -14.11
CA GLY A 97 2.22 -7.24 -13.05
C GLY A 97 2.74 -6.23 -12.00
N GLN A 98 2.27 -4.99 -12.03
CA GLN A 98 2.74 -3.90 -11.17
C GLN A 98 2.53 -4.12 -9.66
N LEU A 99 1.70 -5.10 -9.30
CA LEU A 99 1.47 -5.50 -7.90
C LEU A 99 2.54 -6.44 -7.36
N GLY A 100 3.35 -7.08 -8.21
CA GLY A 100 4.41 -8.00 -7.77
C GLY A 100 3.90 -9.26 -7.04
N THR A 101 2.63 -9.63 -7.19
CA THR A 101 2.03 -10.82 -6.56
C THR A 101 2.33 -12.13 -7.31
N GLY A 102 2.97 -12.04 -8.49
CA GLY A 102 3.19 -13.18 -9.39
C GLY A 102 2.02 -13.46 -10.34
N HIS A 103 0.99 -12.60 -10.34
CA HIS A 103 -0.18 -12.70 -11.22
C HIS A 103 -0.41 -11.39 -11.97
N THR A 104 -1.11 -11.45 -13.11
CA THR A 104 -1.45 -10.31 -13.95
C THR A 104 -2.95 -9.97 -13.90
N CYS A 105 -3.50 -9.87 -12.69
CA CYS A 105 -4.92 -9.57 -12.46
C CYS A 105 -5.09 -8.45 -11.43
N ASN A 106 -6.25 -7.78 -11.50
CA ASN A 106 -6.61 -6.76 -10.51
C ASN A 106 -6.87 -7.40 -9.15
N VAL A 107 -6.48 -6.70 -8.08
CA VAL A 107 -6.62 -7.18 -6.70
C VAL A 107 -7.33 -6.10 -5.89
N LYS A 108 -8.55 -6.38 -5.43
CA LYS A 108 -9.41 -5.43 -4.70
C LYS A 108 -9.15 -5.34 -3.19
N CYS A 109 -8.20 -6.14 -2.72
CA CYS A 109 -7.85 -6.36 -1.32
C CYS A 109 -6.32 -6.28 -1.18
N PRO A 110 -5.76 -5.64 -0.13
CA PRO A 110 -4.33 -5.73 0.15
C PRO A 110 -3.76 -7.16 0.08
N SER A 111 -2.96 -7.43 -0.97
CA SER A 111 -2.36 -8.74 -1.19
C SER A 111 -0.82 -8.68 -1.05
N PRO A 112 -0.18 -9.67 -0.42
CA PRO A 112 1.26 -9.75 -0.29
C PRO A 112 2.02 -9.65 -1.63
N VAL A 113 3.00 -8.74 -1.69
CA VAL A 113 4.01 -8.72 -2.75
C VAL A 113 4.93 -9.93 -2.55
N LYS A 114 5.17 -10.69 -3.62
CA LYS A 114 6.02 -11.89 -3.59
C LYS A 114 7.48 -11.50 -3.36
N GLY A 115 8.13 -12.16 -2.39
CA GLY A 115 9.55 -12.01 -2.10
C GLY A 115 9.92 -12.60 -0.74
N HIS A 116 11.23 -12.68 -0.46
CA HIS A 116 11.76 -13.09 0.85
C HIS A 116 11.99 -11.83 1.69
N TRP A 117 10.90 -11.24 2.17
CA TRP A 117 10.95 -10.03 3.00
C TRP A 117 11.16 -10.40 4.46
N ALA A 118 12.02 -9.64 5.15
CA ALA A 118 12.25 -9.78 6.57
C ALA A 118 11.86 -8.50 7.31
N ALA A 119 11.40 -8.65 8.54
CA ALA A 119 11.15 -7.53 9.43
C ALA A 119 12.44 -6.77 9.74
N HIS A 120 12.32 -5.48 10.06
CA HIS A 120 13.48 -4.61 10.32
C HIS A 120 14.32 -5.07 11.54
N ASN A 121 13.77 -5.94 12.40
CA ASN A 121 14.45 -6.54 13.55
C ASN A 121 15.10 -7.90 13.26
N GLY A 122 15.14 -8.34 11.99
CA GLY A 122 15.76 -9.60 11.59
C GLY A 122 14.91 -10.84 11.86
N GLN A 123 13.63 -10.71 12.24
CA GLN A 123 12.72 -11.85 12.27
C GLN A 123 12.22 -12.18 10.86
N LEU A 124 12.53 -13.39 10.41
CA LEU A 124 12.11 -13.94 9.12
C LEU A 124 10.62 -14.29 9.15
N SER A 125 9.82 -13.73 8.24
CA SER A 125 8.45 -14.18 8.03
C SER A 125 8.43 -15.38 7.06
N GLY A 126 8.50 -16.59 7.60
CA GLY A 126 8.18 -17.82 6.87
C GLY A 126 9.33 -18.43 6.03
N LYS A 127 9.60 -19.71 6.34
CA LYS A 127 10.60 -20.65 5.80
C LYS A 127 12.08 -20.40 6.19
N PRO A 128 12.70 -21.31 6.98
CA PRO A 128 14.10 -21.25 7.37
C PRO A 128 15.11 -21.62 6.25
N ASP A 129 14.64 -21.82 5.01
CA ASP A 129 15.46 -22.31 3.89
C ASP A 129 15.96 -21.21 2.95
N ALA A 130 15.65 -19.95 3.20
CA ALA A 130 16.12 -18.86 2.36
C ALA A 130 17.48 -18.35 2.86
N CYS A 131 18.57 -18.81 2.22
CA CYS A 131 19.92 -18.26 2.41
C CYS A 131 20.05 -16.79 1.98
N LYS A 132 18.96 -16.14 1.56
CA LYS A 132 18.92 -14.74 1.13
C LYS A 132 17.60 -14.11 1.55
N TYR A 133 17.66 -12.99 2.24
CA TYR A 133 16.48 -12.20 2.63
C TYR A 133 16.72 -10.71 2.45
N HIS A 134 15.62 -9.96 2.35
CA HIS A 134 15.64 -8.53 2.08
C HIS A 134 14.91 -7.75 3.17
N ILE A 135 15.58 -6.75 3.72
CA ILE A 135 14.97 -5.76 4.62
C ILE A 135 14.58 -4.54 3.79
N VAL A 136 13.28 -4.29 3.71
CA VAL A 136 12.72 -3.15 2.96
C VAL A 136 13.05 -1.84 3.67
N LYS A 137 13.61 -0.89 2.90
CA LYS A 137 13.88 0.48 3.36
C LYS A 137 12.84 1.44 2.83
N HIS A 138 12.52 1.35 1.54
CA HIS A 138 11.54 2.23 0.90
C HIS A 138 10.74 1.55 -0.19
N ILE A 139 9.47 1.93 -0.33
CA ILE A 139 8.60 1.56 -1.45
C ILE A 139 8.29 2.78 -2.32
N PHE A 140 8.23 2.57 -3.63
CA PHE A 140 7.92 3.61 -4.61
C PHE A 140 7.00 3.05 -5.69
N SER A 141 6.15 3.91 -6.24
CA SER A 141 5.31 3.59 -7.39
C SER A 141 5.26 4.78 -8.34
N GLY A 142 5.15 4.50 -9.62
CA GLY A 142 5.00 5.50 -10.68
C GLY A 142 4.44 4.88 -11.94
N GLY A 143 3.49 5.53 -12.60
CA GLY A 143 2.77 4.94 -13.73
C GLY A 143 2.25 3.55 -13.39
N ASP A 144 2.66 2.56 -14.19
CA ASP A 144 2.34 1.14 -13.97
C ASP A 144 3.55 0.34 -13.45
N GLN A 145 4.43 0.95 -12.65
CA GLN A 145 5.64 0.33 -12.10
C GLN A 145 5.73 0.50 -10.58
N THR A 146 6.41 -0.46 -9.94
CA THR A 146 6.68 -0.52 -8.51
C THR A 146 8.17 -0.78 -8.29
N PHE A 147 8.78 -0.08 -7.34
CA PHE A 147 10.16 -0.26 -6.93
C PHE A 147 10.26 -0.43 -5.42
N VAL A 148 11.17 -1.31 -4.98
CA VAL A 148 11.47 -1.53 -3.57
C VAL A 148 12.97 -1.35 -3.37
N LEU A 149 13.35 -0.38 -2.55
CA LEU A 149 14.72 -0.24 -2.06
C LEU A 149 14.87 -1.10 -0.81
N CYS A 150 15.79 -2.06 -0.84
CA CYS A 150 16.05 -2.98 0.28
C CYS A 150 17.55 -3.19 0.51
N SER A 151 17.90 -3.70 1.67
CA SER A 151 19.20 -4.33 1.93
C SER A 151 19.06 -5.84 1.77
N GLU A 152 19.98 -6.45 1.04
CA GLU A 152 20.10 -7.91 0.93
C GLU A 152 21.04 -8.43 2.02
N TYR A 153 20.71 -9.60 2.55
CA TYR A 153 21.47 -10.33 3.55
C TYR A 153 21.53 -11.81 3.15
N GLU A 154 22.63 -12.46 3.53
CA GLU A 154 22.87 -13.90 3.38
C GLU A 154 22.91 -14.60 4.74
#